data_AF-A0A5M9ZV92-F1
#
_entry.id   AF-A0A5M9ZV92-F1
#
_cell.length_a   1.000
_cell.length_b   1.000
_cell.length_c   1.000
_cell.angle_alpha   90.00
_cell.angle_beta   90.00
_cell.angle_gamma   90.00
#
_symmetry.space_group_name_H-M   'P 1'
#
loop_
_entity.id
_entity.type
_entity.pdbx_description
1 polymer ?
#
loop_
_entity_poly.entity_id
_entity_poly.type
_entity_poly.pdbx_seq_one_letter_code
_entity_poly.pdbx_strand_id
1 'polypeptide(L)'
;MKTPAHTAAASAVRSLRVRAMLNEVPKTQIARAVGVNRMTVAKHLKGEDMSLKMFISTAQAIRADPVQILADAIESTQKQEEAPGATDASE
;
A
#
# COMPACT_ATOMS: atom_id res chain seq x y z
N MET A 1 3.52 -11.63 15.88
CA MET A 1 2.26 -10.86 16.01
C MET A 1 2.32 -9.71 15.01
N LYS A 2 1.34 -9.55 14.11
CA LYS A 2 1.30 -8.38 13.22
C LYS A 2 0.87 -7.18 14.06
N THR A 3 1.63 -6.09 14.02
CA THR A 3 1.31 -4.86 14.74
C THR A 3 0.34 -4.00 13.93
N PRO A 4 -0.38 -3.06 14.55
CA PRO A 4 -1.19 -2.06 13.86
C PRO A 4 -0.42 -1.38 12.72
N ALA A 5 0.81 -0.94 13.02
CA ALA A 5 1.70 -0.30 12.05
C ALA A 5 2.02 -1.20 10.86
N HIS A 6 2.26 -2.49 11.08
CA HIS A 6 2.49 -3.45 10.01
C HIS A 6 1.25 -3.63 9.13
N THR A 7 0.06 -3.73 9.73
CA THR A 7 -1.21 -3.85 8.98
C THR A 7 -1.48 -2.61 8.14
N ALA A 8 -1.25 -1.42 8.68
CA ALA A 8 -1.40 -0.16 7.95
C ALA A 8 -0.40 -0.07 6.77
N ALA A 9 0.87 -0.41 6.98
CA ALA A 9 1.87 -0.45 5.90
C ALA A 9 1.47 -1.42 4.78
N ALA A 10 1.07 -2.65 5.13
CA ALA A 10 0.61 -3.66 4.18
C ALA A 10 -0.62 -3.20 3.39
N SER A 11 -1.57 -2.55 4.07
CA SER A 11 -2.76 -1.99 3.44
C SER A 11 -2.42 -0.88 2.44
N ALA A 12 -1.54 0.05 2.83
CA ALA A 12 -1.08 1.14 1.97
C ALA A 12 -0.34 0.61 0.72
N VAL A 13 0.59 -0.33 0.89
CA VAL A 13 1.33 -0.94 -0.23
C VAL A 13 0.38 -1.70 -1.16
N ARG A 14 -0.61 -2.41 -0.62
CA ARG A 14 -1.64 -3.09 -1.41
C ARG A 14 -2.49 -2.10 -2.21
N SER A 15 -2.93 -1.00 -1.59
CA SER A 15 -3.69 0.06 -2.26
C SER A 15 -2.90 0.66 -3.41
N LEU A 16 -1.62 0.95 -3.18
CA LEU A 16 -0.70 1.44 -4.19
C LEU A 16 -0.56 0.46 -5.38
N ARG A 17 -0.43 -0.84 -5.12
CA ARG A 17 -0.42 -1.88 -6.16
C ARG A 17 -1.70 -1.89 -6.97
N VAL A 18 -2.86 -1.87 -6.31
CA VAL A 18 -4.17 -1.90 -6.98
C VAL A 18 -4.33 -0.68 -7.90
N ARG A 19 -4.02 0.52 -7.40
CA ARG A 19 -4.06 1.76 -8.20
C ARG A 19 -3.11 1.70 -9.40
N ALA A 20 -1.89 1.17 -9.22
CA ALA A 20 -0.94 0.99 -10.32
C ALA A 20 -1.47 0.04 -11.41
N MET A 21 -2.22 -1.00 -11.02
CA MET A 21 -2.86 -1.93 -11.96
C MET A 21 -4.06 -1.28 -12.67
N LEU A 22 -4.93 -0.57 -11.94
CA LEU A 22 -6.11 0.09 -12.50
C LEU A 22 -5.75 1.23 -13.46
N ASN A 23 -4.68 1.97 -13.17
CA ASN A 23 -4.17 3.02 -14.04
C ASN A 23 -3.29 2.47 -15.19
N GLU A 24 -3.19 1.14 -15.31
CA GLU A 24 -2.40 0.41 -16.31
C GLU A 24 -0.94 0.87 -16.40
N VAL A 25 -0.37 1.38 -15.31
CA VAL A 25 0.96 2.01 -15.34
C VAL A 25 2.02 0.92 -15.50
N PRO A 26 2.81 0.94 -16.59
CA PRO A 26 3.83 -0.06 -16.79
C PRO A 26 4.89 0.00 -15.70
N LYS A 27 5.33 -1.16 -15.21
CA LYS A 27 6.40 -1.23 -14.19
C LYS A 27 7.70 -0.57 -14.64
N THR A 28 7.93 -0.47 -15.95
CA THR A 28 9.07 0.24 -16.57
C THR A 28 8.96 1.76 -16.42
N GLN A 29 7.75 2.32 -16.42
CA GLN A 29 7.52 3.74 -16.15
C GLN A 29 7.79 4.04 -14.68
N ILE A 30 7.28 3.21 -13.77
CA ILE A 30 7.57 3.33 -12.33
C ILE A 30 9.07 3.21 -12.08
N ALA A 31 9.74 2.24 -12.71
CA ALA A 31 11.18 2.05 -12.61
C ALA A 31 11.98 3.32 -13.00
N ARG A 32 11.60 3.98 -14.10
CA ARG A 32 12.22 5.25 -14.53
C ARG A 32 12.01 6.38 -13.53
N ALA A 33 10.79 6.51 -13.01
CA ALA A 33 10.45 7.56 -12.03
C ALA A 33 11.18 7.36 -10.69
N VAL A 34 11.35 6.11 -10.27
CA VAL A 34 11.91 5.76 -8.96
C VAL A 34 13.43 5.57 -9.01
N GLY A 35 14.02 5.42 -10.19
CA GLY A 35 15.46 5.22 -10.38
C GLY A 35 15.93 3.81 -9.99
N VAL A 36 15.07 2.82 -10.11
CA VAL A 36 15.39 1.41 -9.82
C VAL A 36 15.05 0.52 -11.01
N ASN A 37 15.56 -0.72 -11.03
CA ASN A 37 15.21 -1.64 -12.11
C ASN A 37 13.75 -2.12 -12.01
N ARG A 38 13.18 -2.58 -13.15
CA ARG A 38 11.80 -3.09 -13.24
C ARG A 38 11.51 -4.25 -12.27
N MET A 39 12.49 -5.12 -12.04
CA MET A 39 12.33 -6.30 -11.18
C MET A 39 12.18 -5.90 -9.71
N THR A 40 12.95 -4.89 -9.27
CA THR A 40 12.86 -4.28 -7.95
C THR A 40 11.48 -3.67 -7.73
N VAL A 41 10.93 -2.94 -8.71
CA VAL A 41 9.54 -2.45 -8.65
C VAL A 41 8.55 -3.60 -8.47
N ALA A 42 8.70 -4.68 -9.26
CA ALA A 42 7.81 -5.84 -9.16
C ALA A 42 7.87 -6.51 -7.78
N LYS A 43 9.07 -6.60 -7.18
CA LYS A 43 9.25 -7.13 -5.82
C LYS A 43 8.56 -6.25 -4.79
N HIS A 44 8.75 -4.94 -4.84
CA HIS A 44 8.16 -4.00 -3.87
C HIS A 44 6.63 -3.95 -3.97
N LEU A 45 6.07 -3.91 -5.17
CA LEU A 45 4.60 -3.92 -5.34
C LEU A 45 3.96 -5.22 -4.84
N LYS A 46 4.69 -6.34 -4.84
CA LYS A 46 4.22 -7.62 -4.30
C LYS A 46 4.39 -7.74 -2.78
N GLY A 47 5.25 -6.91 -2.19
CA GLY A 47 5.54 -6.94 -0.75
C GLY A 47 4.41 -6.36 0.10
N GLU A 48 4.58 -6.47 1.41
CA GLU A 48 3.72 -5.85 2.42
C GLU A 48 4.32 -4.52 2.93
N ASP A 49 5.58 -4.23 2.62
CA ASP A 49 6.26 -3.02 3.07
C ASP A 49 7.29 -2.54 2.03
N MET A 50 7.60 -1.24 2.07
CA MET A 50 8.67 -0.63 1.29
C MET A 50 9.15 0.68 1.95
N SER A 51 10.39 1.10 1.64
CA SER A 51 10.89 2.38 2.13
C SER A 51 9.97 3.55 1.73
N LEU A 52 9.87 4.57 2.59
CA LEU A 52 9.02 5.74 2.36
C LEU A 52 9.33 6.45 1.03
N LYS A 53 10.61 6.56 0.66
CA LYS A 53 11.04 7.11 -0.63
C LYS A 53 10.44 6.36 -1.82
N MET A 54 10.51 5.02 -1.80
CA MET A 54 9.94 4.16 -2.84
C MET A 54 8.43 4.33 -2.94
N PHE A 55 7.75 4.40 -1.79
CA PHE A 55 6.30 4.57 -1.72
C PHE A 55 5.85 5.88 -2.37
N ILE A 56 6.43 7.01 -1.93
CA ILE A 56 6.11 8.35 -2.46
C ILE A 56 6.40 8.43 -3.95
N SER A 57 7.59 7.99 -4.38
CA SER A 57 8.00 8.05 -5.78
C SER A 57 7.09 7.19 -6.67
N THR A 58 6.65 6.04 -6.18
CA THR A 58 5.71 5.17 -6.90
C THR A 58 4.32 5.79 -6.98
N ALA A 59 3.81 6.39 -5.90
CA ALA A 59 2.52 7.09 -5.89
C ALA A 59 2.50 8.23 -6.92
N GLN A 60 3.56 9.05 -6.95
CA GLN A 60 3.72 10.11 -7.94
C GLN A 60 3.78 9.55 -9.37
N ALA A 61 4.53 8.47 -9.60
CA ALA A 61 4.65 7.83 -10.91
C ALA A 61 3.31 7.33 -11.47
N ILE A 62 2.40 6.92 -10.59
CA ILE A 62 1.04 6.47 -10.95
C ILE A 62 -0.03 7.56 -10.81
N ARG A 63 0.39 8.81 -10.55
CA ARG A 63 -0.48 9.99 -10.34
C ARG A 63 -1.50 9.79 -9.21
N ALA A 64 -1.10 9.11 -8.14
CA ALA A 64 -1.88 8.97 -6.92
C ALA A 64 -1.32 9.86 -5.80
N ASP A 65 -2.20 10.30 -4.90
CA ASP A 65 -1.80 11.04 -3.70
C ASP A 65 -1.30 10.06 -2.61
N PRO A 66 -0.01 10.09 -2.25
CA PRO A 66 0.52 9.22 -1.19
C PRO A 66 -0.05 9.54 0.19
N VAL A 67 -0.45 10.79 0.46
CA VAL A 67 -0.99 11.19 1.77
C VAL A 67 -2.36 10.54 1.97
N GLN A 68 -3.24 10.65 0.97
CA GLN A 68 -4.55 10.01 1.02
C GLN A 68 -4.44 8.48 1.18
N ILE A 69 -3.52 7.82 0.45
CA ILE A 69 -3.35 6.37 0.57
C ILE A 69 -2.92 5.96 1.99
N LEU A 70 -2.04 6.74 2.63
CA LEU A 70 -1.61 6.48 4.00
C LEU A 70 -2.73 6.74 5.00
N ALA A 71 -3.47 7.84 4.85
CA ALA A 71 -4.62 8.16 5.70
C ALA A 71 -5.67 7.04 5.65
N ASP A 72 -6.08 6.63 4.44
CA ASP A 72 -7.04 5.54 4.24
C ASP A 72 -6.59 4.23 4.93
N ALA A 73 -5.29 3.92 4.84
CA ALA A 73 -4.74 2.70 5.40
C ALA A 73 -4.70 2.71 6.94
N ILE A 74 -4.37 3.87 7.53
CA ILE A 74 -4.37 4.06 8.99
C ILE A 74 -5.80 3.99 9.53
N GLU A 75 -6.74 4.74 8.94
CA GLU A 75 -8.15 4.72 9.35
C GLU A 75 -8.77 3.33 9.24
N SER A 76 -8.49 2.61 8.15
CA SER A 76 -8.99 1.24 7.95
C SER A 76 -8.45 0.28 9.01
N THR A 77 -7.20 0.47 9.43
CA THR A 77 -6.59 -0.35 10.49
C THR A 77 -7.22 -0.05 11.85
N GLN A 78 -7.44 1.22 12.17
CA GLN A 78 -8.09 1.64 13.42
C GLN A 78 -9.53 1.12 13.52
N LYS A 79 -10.30 1.19 12.42
CA LYS A 79 -11.67 0.63 12.38
C LYS A 79 -11.70 -0.89 12.63
N GLN A 80 -10.66 -1.62 12.22
CA GLN A 80 -10.55 -3.05 12.50
C GLN A 80 -10.19 -3.34 13.97
N GLU A 81 -9.51 -2.42 14.65
CA GLU A 81 -9.21 -2.50 16.08
C GLU A 81 -10.39 -2.12 16.98
N GLU A 82 -11.29 -1.26 16.49
CA GLU A 82 -12.52 -0.87 17.19
C GLU A 82 -13.68 -1.87 17.01
N ALA A 83 -13.59 -2.76 16.01
CA ALA A 83 -14.61 -3.76 15.69
C ALA A 83 -14.41 -5.20 16.24
N PRO A 84 -13.65 -5.50 17.32
CA PRO A 84 -13.42 -6.88 17.75
C PRO A 84 -14.61 -7.51 18.50
N GLY A 85 -15.82 -6.94 18.42
CA GLY A 85 -17.02 -7.39 19.16
C GLY A 85 -18.14 -8.06 18.35
N ALA A 86 -18.00 -8.27 17.04
CA ALA A 86 -19.15 -8.68 16.19
C ALA A 86 -19.14 -10.16 15.71
N THR A 87 -18.26 -11.03 16.22
CA THR A 87 -18.17 -12.42 15.73
C THR A 87 -18.11 -13.50 16.81
N ASP A 88 -18.69 -13.28 18.00
CA ASP A 88 -18.89 -14.36 18.98
C ASP A 88 -20.26 -14.30 19.68
N ALA A 89 -21.31 -14.04 18.89
CA ALA A 89 -22.69 -14.20 19.32
C ALA A 89 -23.50 -14.84 18.19
N SER A 90 -23.35 -16.15 18.05
CA SER A 90 -24.36 -16.99 17.40
C SER A 90 -24.44 -18.25 18.27
N GLU A 91 -25.44 -18.21 19.14
CA GLU A 91 -25.97 -19.30 19.96
C GLU A 91 -26.53 -20.44 19.09
#